data_AF-Q0IWY0-F1
#
_entry.id   AF-Q0IWY0-F1
#
_cell.length_a   1.000
_cell.length_b   1.000
_cell.length_c   1.000
_cell.angle_alpha   90.00
_cell.angle_beta   90.00
_cell.angle_gamma   90.00
#
_symmetry.space_group_name_H-M   'P 1'
#
loop_
_entity.id
_entity.type
_entity.pdbx_description
1 polymer ?
#
loop_
_entity_poly.entity_id
_entity_poly.type
_entity_poly.pdbx_seq_one_letter_code
_entity_poly.pdbx_strand_id
1 'polypeptide(L)'
;ERFVNGDDAFRNSRFKLIPYISKGSWIVKQSVGKKACLVGQALEINYFRGSNYLELGVDIGSSTVARGVVSLVLGYLNNLVIEMAFLVQGNTQEELPEFLLGTCRLNYLDASKAVSIDEC
;
A
#
# COMPACT_ATOMS: atom_id res chain seq x y z
N GLU A 1 16.99 -3.58 -9.72
CA GLU A 1 16.52 -4.16 -11.01
C GLU A 1 15.68 -5.42 -10.88
N ARG A 2 16.05 -6.39 -10.04
CA ARG A 2 15.33 -7.68 -9.91
C ARG A 2 13.82 -7.54 -9.71
N PHE A 3 13.35 -6.58 -8.92
CA PHE A 3 11.91 -6.34 -8.74
C PHE A 3 11.20 -5.88 -10.02
N VAL A 4 11.87 -5.01 -10.80
CA VAL A 4 11.32 -4.49 -12.06
C VAL A 4 11.31 -5.58 -13.15
N ASN A 5 12.39 -6.36 -13.25
CA ASN A 5 12.57 -7.36 -14.31
C ASN A 5 12.10 -8.77 -13.93
N GLY A 6 11.75 -9.02 -12.66
CA GLY A 6 11.23 -10.30 -12.18
C GLY A 6 9.79 -10.56 -12.64
N ASP A 7 9.34 -11.78 -12.42
CA ASP A 7 7.94 -12.17 -12.64
C ASP A 7 7.01 -11.69 -11.52
N ASP A 8 5.71 -11.84 -11.71
CA ASP A 8 4.71 -11.40 -10.74
C ASP A 8 4.76 -12.21 -9.45
N ALA A 9 5.17 -13.48 -9.52
CA ALA A 9 5.40 -14.31 -8.33
C ALA A 9 6.50 -13.70 -7.44
N PHE A 10 7.61 -13.29 -8.04
CA PHE A 10 8.68 -12.57 -7.36
C PHE A 10 8.17 -11.24 -6.78
N ARG A 11 7.49 -10.41 -7.57
CA ARG A 11 6.98 -9.10 -7.12
C ARG A 11 5.99 -9.24 -5.96
N ASN A 12 5.05 -10.18 -6.04
CA ASN A 12 4.08 -10.47 -4.99
C ASN A 12 4.75 -10.91 -3.69
N SER A 13 5.85 -11.65 -3.78
CA SER A 13 6.63 -12.08 -2.62
C SER A 13 7.56 -11.01 -2.03
N ARG A 14 7.63 -9.82 -2.64
CA ARG A 14 8.65 -8.81 -2.36
C ARG A 14 8.10 -7.41 -2.10
N PHE A 15 6.96 -7.02 -2.67
CA PHE A 15 6.41 -5.68 -2.48
C PHE A 15 5.87 -5.52 -1.06
N LYS A 16 6.50 -4.65 -0.27
CA LYS A 16 6.22 -4.44 1.14
C LYS A 16 5.65 -3.05 1.38
N LEU A 17 4.65 -2.97 2.25
CA LEU A 17 4.05 -1.74 2.76
C LEU A 17 4.19 -1.68 4.28
N ILE A 18 4.62 -0.54 4.80
CA ILE A 18 4.60 -0.22 6.23
C ILE A 18 3.55 0.89 6.44
N PRO A 19 2.37 0.55 6.98
CA PRO A 19 1.36 1.55 7.30
C PRO A 19 1.59 2.15 8.68
N TYR A 20 1.24 3.42 8.85
CA TYR A 20 1.22 4.09 10.14
C TYR A 20 0.15 5.18 10.19
N ILE A 21 -0.68 5.17 11.24
CA ILE A 21 -1.68 6.21 11.48
C ILE A 21 -1.13 7.14 12.56
N SER A 22 -0.62 8.30 12.17
CA SER A 22 -0.06 9.28 13.11
C SER A 22 -1.15 10.01 13.88
N LYS A 23 -2.23 10.43 13.20
CA LYS A 23 -3.44 10.99 13.81
C LYS A 23 -4.68 10.17 13.46
N GLY A 24 -5.49 9.89 14.46
CA GLY A 24 -6.72 9.09 14.33
C GLY A 24 -7.16 8.47 15.65
N SER A 25 -8.39 7.97 15.69
CA SER A 25 -8.93 7.26 16.85
C SER A 25 -8.19 5.94 17.09
N TRP A 26 -8.20 5.47 18.35
CA TRP A 26 -7.53 4.21 18.72
C TRP A 26 -8.04 3.01 17.90
N ILE A 27 -9.35 2.94 17.65
CA ILE A 27 -9.97 1.86 16.86
C ILE A 27 -9.40 1.82 15.43
N VAL A 28 -9.23 2.97 14.75
CA VAL A 28 -8.65 3.03 13.41
C VAL A 28 -7.18 2.63 13.44
N LYS A 29 -6.41 3.13 14.42
CA LYS A 29 -4.99 2.79 14.60
C LYS A 29 -4.80 1.28 14.80
N GLN A 30 -5.69 0.64 15.56
CA GLN A 30 -5.64 -0.79 15.81
C GLN A 30 -6.02 -1.62 14.57
N SER A 31 -7.04 -1.22 13.82
CA SER A 31 -7.48 -1.94 12.61
C SER A 31 -6.46 -1.91 11.48
N VAL A 32 -5.77 -0.78 11.27
CA VAL A 32 -4.69 -0.66 10.26
C VAL A 32 -3.42 -1.37 10.73
N GLY A 33 -3.11 -1.30 12.02
CA GLY A 33 -1.87 -1.81 12.59
C GLY A 33 -0.65 -0.97 12.22
N LYS A 34 0.53 -1.49 12.58
CA LYS A 34 1.85 -0.85 12.32
C LYS A 34 2.87 -1.83 11.73
N LYS A 35 2.45 -3.07 11.49
CA LYS A 35 3.34 -4.13 11.03
C LYS A 35 3.48 -4.01 9.52
N ALA A 36 4.70 -4.18 9.04
CA ALA A 36 4.95 -4.30 7.61
C ALA A 36 4.20 -5.52 7.04
N CYS A 37 3.62 -5.39 5.86
CA CYS A 37 2.95 -6.48 5.15
C CYS A 37 3.49 -6.63 3.73
N LEU A 38 3.52 -7.86 3.23
CA LEU A 38 3.76 -8.15 1.82
C LEU A 38 2.41 -8.04 1.09
N VAL A 39 2.24 -6.98 0.30
CA VAL A 39 0.94 -6.62 -0.26
C VAL A 39 0.44 -7.69 -1.22
N GLY A 40 1.30 -8.18 -2.12
CA GLY A 40 0.94 -9.20 -3.11
C GLY A 40 0.75 -10.61 -2.53
N GLN A 41 1.01 -10.82 -1.25
CA GLN A 41 0.62 -12.04 -0.54
C GLN A 41 -0.78 -11.93 0.09
N ALA A 42 -1.27 -10.71 0.31
CA ALA A 42 -2.53 -10.44 0.97
C ALA A 42 -3.64 -9.99 -0.01
N LEU A 43 -3.25 -9.44 -1.16
CA LEU A 43 -4.12 -8.81 -2.14
C LEU A 43 -3.71 -9.18 -3.56
N GLU A 44 -4.65 -9.06 -4.49
CA GLU A 44 -4.36 -9.21 -5.91
C GLU A 44 -3.70 -7.93 -6.42
N ILE A 45 -2.64 -8.07 -7.22
CA ILE A 45 -1.91 -6.94 -7.79
C ILE A 45 -1.79 -7.15 -9.29
N ASN A 46 -2.23 -6.15 -10.05
CA ASN A 46 -2.00 -6.06 -11.49
C ASN A 46 -0.77 -5.20 -11.75
N TYR A 47 0.16 -5.71 -12.55
CA TYR A 47 1.42 -5.04 -12.85
C TYR A 47 1.43 -4.51 -14.29
N PHE A 48 1.72 -3.22 -14.47
CA PHE A 48 1.82 -2.59 -15.78
C PHE A 48 3.20 -1.98 -15.96
N ARG A 49 3.89 -2.36 -17.05
CA ARG A 49 5.24 -1.87 -17.36
C ARG A 49 5.19 -0.92 -18.54
N GLY A 50 5.60 0.32 -18.31
CA GLY A 50 5.85 1.29 -19.36
C GLY A 50 7.34 1.39 -19.71
N SER A 51 7.69 2.37 -20.55
CA SER A 51 9.07 2.58 -21.00
C SER A 51 10.04 2.95 -19.87
N ASN A 52 9.57 3.62 -18.82
CA ASN A 52 10.38 4.10 -17.70
C ASN A 52 9.67 4.02 -16.34
N TYR A 53 8.57 3.27 -16.25
CA TYR A 53 7.81 3.12 -15.02
C TYR A 53 7.27 1.69 -14.86
N LEU A 54 7.02 1.33 -13.61
CA LEU A 54 6.28 0.14 -13.22
C LEU A 54 5.12 0.60 -12.34
N GLU A 55 3.91 0.24 -12.71
CA GLU A 55 2.68 0.55 -12.00
C GLU A 55 2.11 -0.72 -11.36
N LEU A 56 1.60 -0.57 -10.14
CA LEU A 56 1.02 -1.65 -9.34
C LEU A 56 -0.42 -1.26 -8.99
N GLY A 57 -1.39 -1.87 -9.66
CA GLY A 57 -2.81 -1.75 -9.32
C GLY A 57 -3.18 -2.77 -8.25
N VAL A 58 -3.33 -2.33 -7.01
CA VAL A 58 -3.68 -3.21 -5.87
C VAL A 58 -5.19 -3.26 -5.71
N ASP A 59 -5.78 -4.45 -5.90
CA ASP A 59 -7.21 -4.65 -5.67
C ASP A 59 -7.47 -4.91 -4.18
N ILE A 60 -7.92 -3.89 -3.46
CA ILE A 60 -8.35 -3.99 -2.06
C ILE A 60 -9.60 -4.90 -1.93
N GLY A 61 -10.42 -4.96 -2.99
CA GLY A 61 -11.64 -5.75 -3.07
C GLY A 61 -11.42 -7.25 -2.94
N SER A 62 -10.24 -7.74 -3.35
CA SER A 62 -9.90 -9.17 -3.37
C SER A 62 -9.79 -9.80 -1.97
N SER A 63 -9.73 -8.99 -0.90
CA SER A 63 -9.74 -9.45 0.49
C SER A 63 -10.89 -8.88 1.29
N THR A 64 -11.67 -9.74 1.94
CA THR A 64 -12.73 -9.32 2.87
C THR A 64 -12.19 -8.52 4.05
N VAL A 65 -11.00 -8.88 4.55
CA VAL A 65 -10.33 -8.18 5.65
C VAL A 65 -9.91 -6.78 5.20
N ALA A 66 -9.27 -6.66 4.04
CA ALA A 66 -8.83 -5.37 3.52
C ALA A 66 -10.01 -4.44 3.22
N ARG A 67 -11.09 -4.96 2.62
CA ARG A 67 -12.35 -4.22 2.44
C ARG A 67 -12.89 -3.67 3.75
N GLY A 68 -12.92 -4.50 4.80
CA GLY A 68 -13.37 -4.06 6.13
C GLY A 68 -12.53 -2.93 6.72
N VAL A 69 -11.19 -3.06 6.64
CA VAL A 69 -10.27 -2.02 7.12
C VAL A 69 -10.43 -0.72 6.33
N VAL A 70 -10.50 -0.79 5.00
CA VAL A 70 -10.67 0.41 4.15
C VAL A 70 -12.03 1.06 4.38
N SER A 71 -13.12 0.28 4.50
CA SER A 71 -14.44 0.84 4.83
C SER A 71 -14.44 1.61 6.14
N LEU A 72 -13.73 1.10 7.16
CA LEU A 72 -13.57 1.80 8.43
C LEU A 72 -12.79 3.11 8.23
N VAL A 73 -11.63 3.04 7.56
CA VAL A 73 -10.74 4.18 7.32
C VAL A 73 -11.45 5.28 6.53
N LEU A 74 -12.21 4.93 5.48
CA LEU A 74 -12.99 5.89 4.68
C LEU A 74 -13.99 6.68 5.53
N GLY A 75 -14.63 6.04 6.51
CA GLY A 75 -15.57 6.70 7.43
C GLY A 75 -14.91 7.72 8.36
N TYR A 76 -13.58 7.66 8.55
CA TYR A 76 -12.83 8.58 9.42
C TYR A 76 -11.85 9.47 8.65
N LEU A 77 -11.77 9.33 7.33
CA LEU A 77 -10.64 9.81 6.52
C LEU A 77 -10.30 11.30 6.72
N ASN A 78 -11.33 12.13 6.88
CA ASN A 78 -11.23 13.58 7.13
C ASN A 78 -10.56 13.95 8.47
N ASN A 79 -10.42 12.99 9.39
CA ASN A 79 -9.82 13.18 10.71
C ASN A 79 -8.51 12.39 10.87
N LEU A 80 -8.02 11.76 9.81
CA LEU A 80 -6.82 10.92 9.84
C LEU A 80 -5.60 11.64 9.26
N VAL A 81 -4.44 11.27 9.79
CA VAL A 81 -3.17 11.40 9.08
C VAL A 81 -2.61 9.99 8.91
N ILE A 82 -2.52 9.55 7.65
CA ILE A 82 -2.08 8.22 7.24
C ILE A 82 -0.71 8.37 6.60
N GLU A 83 0.24 7.56 7.04
CA GLU A 83 1.59 7.49 6.53
C GLU A 83 1.83 6.09 5.98
N MET A 84 2.44 6.01 4.81
CA MET A 84 2.75 4.75 4.15
C MET A 84 4.17 4.82 3.63
N ALA A 85 4.95 3.78 3.90
CA ALA A 85 6.28 3.60 3.35
C ALA A 85 6.32 2.31 2.52
N PHE A 86 6.88 2.42 1.32
CA PHE A 86 6.95 1.33 0.36
C PHE A 86 8.39 0.88 0.18
N LEU A 87 8.60 -0.43 0.13
CA LEU A 87 9.92 -1.03 0.01
C LEU A 87 9.87 -2.40 -0.65
N VAL A 88 11.03 -2.88 -1.07
CA VAL A 88 11.21 -4.25 -1.55
C VAL A 88 11.81 -5.07 -0.41
N GLN A 89 11.17 -6.18 -0.04
CA GLN A 89 11.65 -7.07 0.99
C GLN A 89 12.97 -7.74 0.58
N GLY A 90 13.94 -7.75 1.50
CA GLY A 90 15.13 -8.60 1.39
C GLY A 90 14.90 -9.91 2.14
N ASN A 91 15.14 -11.04 1.47
CA ASN A 91 15.09 -12.38 2.06
C ASN A 91 16.48 -13.03 2.18
N THR A 92 17.51 -12.47 1.54
CA THR A 92 18.88 -12.97 1.63
C THR A 92 19.83 -11.91 2.19
N GLN A 93 21.01 -12.32 2.65
CA GLN A 93 21.98 -11.40 3.25
C GLN A 93 22.46 -10.35 2.24
N GLU A 94 22.52 -10.71 0.96
CA GLU A 94 22.91 -9.84 -0.15
C GLU A 94 21.81 -8.83 -0.53
N GLU A 95 20.56 -9.14 -0.17
CA GLU A 95 19.42 -8.23 -0.36
C GLU A 95 19.29 -7.22 0.80
N LEU A 96 20.11 -7.34 1.85
CA LEU A 96 20.10 -6.45 3.01
C LEU A 96 21.20 -5.39 2.94
N PRO A 97 20.94 -4.16 3.44
CA PRO A 97 19.69 -3.74 4.07
C PRO A 97 18.57 -3.45 3.07
N GLU A 98 17.32 -3.47 3.54
CA GLU A 98 16.17 -2.99 2.77
C GLU A 98 16.20 -1.45 2.67
N PHE A 99 15.76 -0.92 1.54
CA PHE A 99 15.68 0.52 1.31
C PHE A 99 14.24 0.95 1.01
N LEU A 100 13.85 2.11 1.52
CA LEU A 100 12.58 2.74 1.16
C LEU A 100 12.61 3.17 -0.31
N LEU A 101 11.62 2.74 -1.08
CA LEU A 101 11.37 3.26 -2.42
C LEU A 101 10.77 4.66 -2.36
N GLY A 102 9.93 4.89 -1.36
CA GLY A 102 9.26 6.17 -1.16
C GLY A 102 8.29 6.11 0.00
N THR A 103 7.83 7.28 0.40
CA THR A 103 6.80 7.44 1.43
C THR A 103 5.73 8.38 0.92
N CYS A 104 4.53 8.24 1.44
CA CYS A 104 3.49 9.23 1.26
C CYS A 104 2.75 9.47 2.57
N ARG A 105 2.18 10.67 2.68
CA ARG A 105 1.33 11.07 3.79
C ARG A 105 0.02 11.63 3.25
N LEU A 106 -1.08 11.07 3.72
CA LEU A 106 -2.43 11.53 3.43
C LEU A 106 -2.94 12.29 4.64
N ASN A 107 -3.29 13.57 4.47
CA ASN A 107 -3.75 14.44 5.56
C ASN A 107 -5.22 14.78 5.36
N TYR A 108 -6.06 14.43 6.34
CA TYR A 108 -7.45 14.89 6.45
C TYR A 108 -8.22 14.77 5.12
N LEU A 109 -8.01 13.65 4.42
CA LEU A 109 -8.56 13.45 3.08
C LEU A 109 -10.09 13.43 3.13
N ASP A 110 -10.70 14.12 2.16
CA ASP A 110 -12.14 14.19 2.01
C ASP A 110 -12.56 13.43 0.75
N ALA A 111 -13.00 12.19 0.93
CA ALA A 111 -13.41 11.33 -0.17
C ALA A 111 -14.61 11.86 -0.95
N SER A 112 -15.41 12.79 -0.38
CA SER A 112 -16.53 13.41 -1.11
C SER A 112 -16.09 14.36 -2.22
N LYS A 113 -14.80 14.75 -2.22
CA LYS A 113 -14.17 15.59 -3.25
C LYS A 113 -13.41 14.79 -4.31
N ALA A 114 -13.45 13.46 -4.24
CA ALA A 114 -12.86 12.63 -5.28
C ALA A 114 -13.60 12.82 -6.61
N VAL A 115 -12.86 12.81 -7.71
CA VAL A 115 -13.39 12.81 -9.07
C VAL A 115 -13.13 11.46 -9.70
N SER A 116 -13.95 11.06 -10.68
CA SER A 116 -13.65 9.84 -11.42
C SER A 116 -12.39 10.05 -12.25
N ILE A 117 -11.53 9.03 -12.34
CA ILE A 117 -10.36 9.09 -13.22
C ILE A 117 -10.83 9.19 -14.69
N ASP A 118 -11.97 8.58 -15.02
CA ASP A 118 -12.57 8.64 -16.36
C ASP A 118 -13.07 10.05 -16.75
N GLU A 119 -13.14 10.98 -15.79
CA GLU A 119 -13.50 12.38 -16.01
C GLU A 119 -12.28 13.30 -16.23
N CYS A 120 -11.06 12.77 -16.11
CA CYS A 120 -9.81 13.50 -16.34
C CYS A 120 -9.27 13.30 -17.76
#